data_AF-A0A1I8B8U9-F1
#
_entry.id   AF-A0A1I8B8U9-F1
#
_cell.length_a   1.000
_cell.length_b   1.000
_cell.length_c   1.000
_cell.angle_alpha   90.00
_cell.angle_beta   90.00
_cell.angle_gamma   90.00
#
_symmetry.space_group_name_H-M   'P 1'
#
loop_
_entity.id
_entity.type
_entity.pdbx_description
1 polymer ?
#
loop_
_entity_poly.entity_id
_entity_poly.type
_entity_poly.pdbx_seq_one_letter_code
_entity_poly.pdbx_strand_id
1 'polypeptide(L)'
;MQINKKLKDQVVACLIFLINFCCFFFDTNAYLQENDNENETISDLFNKNTVLNKTELRNKAHEMFMHGYRNYMEHAFPHDELMPLSCKGRQRGVTPSRGDVDDALGNFSLTLVDTLDTLVVLSEFDEFERAVKLAIEQISFDSDLTVSVFETNIRMVGGLISAHLMSLLVKQREDKQRMEWYSDQLLKMATDLADRLLPAFNSTSGVPYSRINLKKGLLPSLKRQHDTCTACGGTMILEWAALSRLSGRPIYEEKARKAMDFLWAQRHRGSDLMGTVLNVNSGDWVRLESGIGAGIDSYYEYTLKAYILLGDDDYLYRFNKVENI
;
A
#
# COMPACT_ATOMS: atom_id res chain seq x y z
N MET A 1 -9.37 7.84 -25.18
CA MET A 1 -10.16 8.03 -23.95
C MET A 1 -9.42 9.07 -23.09
N GLN A 2 -9.88 10.33 -23.08
CA GLN A 2 -9.20 11.39 -22.33
C GLN A 2 -9.51 11.22 -20.84
N ILE A 3 -8.55 10.66 -20.09
CA ILE A 3 -8.57 10.72 -18.62
C ILE A 3 -8.56 12.20 -18.26
N ASN A 4 -9.62 12.66 -17.57
CA ASN A 4 -9.80 14.05 -17.16
C ASN A 4 -8.53 14.52 -16.41
N LYS A 5 -7.95 15.65 -16.81
CA LYS A 5 -6.72 16.20 -16.19
C LYS A 5 -6.85 16.31 -14.67
N LYS A 6 -8.06 16.65 -14.20
CA LYS A 6 -8.42 16.71 -12.78
C LYS A 6 -8.32 15.35 -12.07
N LEU A 7 -8.73 14.26 -12.73
CA LEU A 7 -8.61 12.91 -12.20
C LEU A 7 -7.14 12.45 -12.17
N LYS A 8 -6.34 12.78 -13.20
CA LYS A 8 -4.90 12.49 -13.16
C LYS A 8 -4.22 13.18 -11.98
N ASP A 9 -4.48 14.48 -11.79
CA ASP A 9 -3.84 15.27 -10.73
C ASP A 9 -4.31 14.82 -9.33
N GLN A 10 -5.60 14.47 -9.17
CA GLN A 10 -6.15 13.95 -7.91
C GLN A 10 -5.67 12.53 -7.59
N VAL A 11 -5.61 11.63 -8.58
CA VAL A 11 -5.11 10.25 -8.42
C VAL A 11 -3.63 10.28 -8.06
N VAL A 12 -2.83 11.12 -8.73
CA VAL A 12 -1.39 11.27 -8.45
C VAL A 12 -1.16 11.84 -7.06
N ALA A 13 -1.91 12.88 -6.66
CA ALA A 13 -1.82 13.41 -5.30
C ALA A 13 -2.23 12.36 -4.26
N CYS A 14 -3.36 11.67 -4.43
CA CYS A 14 -3.80 10.64 -3.50
C CYS A 14 -2.82 9.45 -3.43
N LEU A 15 -2.29 8.96 -4.56
CA LEU A 15 -1.37 7.82 -4.59
C LEU A 15 0.03 8.16 -4.03
N ILE A 16 0.56 9.36 -4.30
CA ILE A 16 1.80 9.84 -3.69
C ILE A 16 1.65 9.96 -2.16
N PHE A 17 0.49 10.43 -1.69
CA PHE A 17 0.19 10.52 -0.26
C PHE A 17 -0.17 9.16 0.38
N LEU A 18 -0.64 8.18 -0.40
CA LEU A 18 -0.98 6.83 0.06
C LEU A 18 0.26 5.98 0.38
N ILE A 19 1.30 6.06 -0.45
CA ILE A 19 2.49 5.19 -0.32
C ILE A 19 3.45 5.72 0.77
N ASN A 20 3.53 7.04 0.95
CA ASN A 20 4.42 7.62 1.97
C ASN A 20 3.94 7.46 3.42
N PHE A 21 2.64 7.22 3.67
CA PHE A 21 2.16 7.07 5.05
C PHE A 21 2.28 5.63 5.57
N CYS A 22 2.14 4.61 4.71
CA CYS A 22 2.29 3.21 5.12
C CYS A 22 3.76 2.80 5.37
N CYS A 23 4.72 3.35 4.61
CA CYS A 23 6.13 3.03 4.80
C CYS A 23 6.76 3.59 6.09
N PHE A 24 6.14 4.61 6.71
CA PHE A 24 6.71 5.27 7.89
C PHE A 24 6.24 4.71 9.23
N PHE A 25 5.22 3.85 9.28
CA PHE A 25 4.63 3.40 10.56
C PHE A 25 5.11 2.03 11.06
N PHE A 26 5.88 1.26 10.28
CA PHE A 26 6.25 -0.10 10.69
C PHE A 26 7.64 -0.28 11.32
N ASP A 27 8.47 0.76 11.48
CA ASP A 27 9.82 0.57 12.08
C ASP A 27 10.33 1.72 12.97
N THR A 28 9.49 2.68 13.37
CA THR A 28 9.92 3.76 14.28
C THR A 28 10.04 3.32 15.74
N ASN A 29 9.61 2.11 16.11
CA ASN A 29 9.70 1.62 17.49
C ASN A 29 11.10 1.10 17.88
N ALA A 30 12.04 0.94 16.93
CA ALA A 30 13.34 0.33 17.19
C ALA A 30 14.49 1.33 17.46
N TYR A 31 14.26 2.65 17.37
CA TYR A 31 15.33 3.66 17.46
C TYR A 31 15.26 4.59 18.70
N LEU A 32 14.37 4.33 19.66
CA LEU A 32 14.21 5.16 20.87
C LEU A 32 14.66 4.49 22.17
N GLN A 33 15.50 3.45 22.09
CA GLN A 33 16.15 2.86 23.26
C GLN A 33 17.63 2.69 23.00
N GLU A 34 18.40 3.76 23.22
CA GLU A 34 19.78 3.74 23.73
C GLU A 34 20.35 5.15 23.64
N ASN A 35 20.31 5.89 24.76
CA ASN A 35 21.34 6.81 25.24
C ASN A 35 20.79 7.61 26.43
N ASP A 36 20.57 6.93 27.55
CA ASP A 36 20.49 7.56 28.86
C ASP A 36 21.92 7.88 29.32
N ASN A 37 22.44 9.06 28.93
CA ASN A 37 23.49 9.79 29.65
C ASN A 37 23.84 11.08 28.87
N GLU A 38 22.96 12.08 28.93
CA GLU A 38 23.37 13.49 28.88
C GLU A 38 22.19 14.36 29.33
N ASN A 39 22.43 15.18 30.35
CA ASN A 39 21.46 16.17 30.83
C ASN A 39 21.34 17.32 29.81
N GLU A 40 20.70 17.07 28.68
CA GLU A 40 20.01 18.09 27.91
C GLU A 40 18.52 17.83 28.02
N THR A 41 17.79 18.74 28.66
CA THR A 41 16.33 18.68 28.70
C THR A 41 15.82 18.78 27.27
N ILE A 42 14.85 17.98 26.83
CA ILE A 42 14.26 18.09 25.48
C ILE A 42 13.78 19.53 25.18
N SER A 43 13.44 20.31 26.22
CA SER A 43 13.14 21.74 26.07
C SER A 43 14.31 22.58 25.55
N ASP A 44 15.55 22.24 25.86
CA ASP A 44 16.76 22.99 25.50
C ASP A 44 17.14 22.80 24.02
N LEU A 45 16.79 21.64 23.43
CA LEU A 45 16.88 21.37 21.98
C LEU A 45 15.91 22.23 21.16
N PHE A 46 14.75 22.58 21.72
CA PHE A 46 13.72 23.41 21.06
C PHE A 46 13.81 24.90 21.42
N ASN A 47 14.71 25.30 22.35
CA ASN A 47 14.84 26.68 22.82
C ASN A 47 15.85 27.54 22.02
N LYS A 48 16.46 26.98 20.97
CA LYS A 48 17.21 27.78 20.00
C LYS A 48 16.25 28.26 18.92
N ASN A 49 16.31 29.56 18.62
CA ASN A 49 15.81 30.18 17.38
C ASN A 49 16.51 29.60 16.14
N THR A 50 16.50 28.28 15.99
CA THR A 50 17.09 27.56 14.88
C THR A 50 16.07 27.65 13.77
N VAL A 51 16.29 28.58 12.85
CA VAL A 51 15.54 28.58 11.60
C VAL A 51 15.82 27.24 10.93
N LEU A 52 14.86 26.32 11.00
CA LEU A 52 14.96 25.00 10.38
C LEU A 52 15.22 25.19 8.89
N ASN A 53 16.42 24.80 8.45
CA ASN A 53 16.78 24.85 7.04
C ASN A 53 16.09 23.69 6.31
N LYS A 54 14.88 23.96 5.80
CA LYS A 54 14.07 22.97 5.06
C LYS A 54 14.83 22.35 3.88
N THR A 55 15.72 23.10 3.23
CA THR A 55 16.51 22.60 2.10
C THR A 55 17.54 21.57 2.55
N GLU A 56 18.22 21.83 3.67
CA GLU A 56 19.19 20.89 4.25
C GLU A 56 18.49 19.61 4.71
N LEU A 57 17.35 19.73 5.41
CA LEU A 57 16.57 18.56 5.85
C LEU A 57 16.04 17.75 4.66
N ARG A 58 15.58 18.41 3.59
CA ARG A 58 15.17 17.75 2.34
C ARG A 58 16.34 16.98 1.71
N ASN A 59 17.52 17.59 1.64
CA ASN A 59 18.69 16.92 1.07
C ASN A 59 19.12 15.73 1.93
N LYS A 60 19.08 15.85 3.26
CA LYS A 60 19.36 14.74 4.17
C LYS A 60 18.36 13.59 4.02
N ALA A 61 17.06 13.88 3.86
CA ALA A 61 16.05 12.87 3.59
C ALA A 61 16.29 12.15 2.25
N HIS A 62 16.68 12.89 1.22
CA HIS A 62 17.08 12.34 -0.08
C HIS A 62 18.30 11.41 0.06
N GLU A 63 19.36 11.84 0.75
CA GLU A 63 20.55 11.02 1.00
C GLU A 63 20.24 9.73 1.75
N MET A 64 19.39 9.80 2.79
CA MET A 64 18.95 8.64 3.57
C MET A 64 18.14 7.65 2.72
N PHE A 65 17.23 8.15 1.89
CA PHE A 65 16.50 7.30 0.96
C PHE A 65 17.44 6.60 -0.02
N MET A 66 18.35 7.36 -0.65
CA MET A 66 19.29 6.79 -1.62
C MET A 66 20.28 5.82 -0.98
N HIS A 67 20.64 6.02 0.29
CA HIS A 67 21.40 5.04 1.05
C HIS A 67 20.63 3.72 1.18
N GLY A 68 19.39 3.74 1.65
CA GLY A 68 18.56 2.53 1.78
C GLY A 68 18.31 1.85 0.44
N TYR A 69 17.90 2.62 -0.57
CA TYR A 69 17.61 2.13 -1.92
C TYR A 69 18.82 1.45 -2.57
N ARG A 70 20.00 2.09 -2.54
CA ARG A 70 21.21 1.52 -3.16
C ARG A 70 21.64 0.22 -2.47
N ASN A 71 21.58 0.16 -1.14
CA ASN A 71 21.90 -1.06 -0.39
C ASN A 71 20.90 -2.19 -0.68
N TYR A 72 19.61 -1.88 -0.85
CA TYR A 72 18.63 -2.87 -1.30
C TYR A 72 19.01 -3.40 -2.70
N MET A 73 19.29 -2.51 -3.65
CA MET A 73 19.66 -2.90 -5.01
C MET A 73 20.96 -3.71 -5.08
N GLU A 74 21.91 -3.45 -4.17
CA GLU A 74 23.19 -4.15 -4.13
C GLU A 74 23.11 -5.52 -3.43
N HIS A 75 22.40 -5.61 -2.30
CA HIS A 75 22.48 -6.76 -1.40
C HIS A 75 21.22 -7.63 -1.34
N ALA A 76 20.08 -7.12 -1.78
CA ALA A 76 18.80 -7.79 -1.61
C ALA A 76 18.05 -8.03 -2.91
N PHE A 77 18.16 -7.17 -3.93
CA PHE A 77 17.48 -7.41 -5.20
C PHE A 77 17.87 -8.79 -5.80
N PRO A 78 16.90 -9.64 -6.22
CA PRO A 78 15.47 -9.38 -6.43
C PRO A 78 14.53 -9.78 -5.27
N HIS A 79 15.05 -10.03 -4.07
CA HIS A 79 14.26 -10.40 -2.91
C HIS A 79 13.32 -9.29 -2.44
N ASP A 80 12.29 -9.66 -1.67
CA ASP A 80 11.24 -8.72 -1.27
C ASP A 80 11.71 -7.66 -0.28
N GLU A 81 12.68 -7.99 0.59
CA GLU A 81 13.22 -7.07 1.60
C GLU A 81 14.73 -7.26 1.76
N LEU A 82 15.41 -6.21 2.23
CA LEU A 82 16.79 -6.28 2.73
C LEU A 82 16.79 -6.64 4.22
N MET A 83 17.67 -7.55 4.62
CA MET A 83 18.02 -7.81 6.02
C MET A 83 19.29 -7.01 6.37
N PRO A 84 19.17 -5.76 6.87
CA PRO A 84 20.25 -4.77 6.87
C PRO A 84 21.45 -5.16 7.71
N LEU A 85 21.25 -5.84 8.84
CA LEU A 85 22.35 -6.28 9.71
C LEU A 85 23.21 -7.38 9.08
N SER A 86 22.65 -8.14 8.12
CA SER A 86 23.33 -9.27 7.49
C SER A 86 23.70 -9.03 6.02
N CYS A 87 23.31 -7.87 5.46
CA CYS A 87 23.45 -7.52 4.04
C CYS A 87 22.99 -8.65 3.11
N LYS A 88 21.79 -9.19 3.35
CA LYS A 88 21.20 -10.27 2.55
C LYS A 88 19.75 -9.96 2.23
N GLY A 89 19.28 -10.41 1.07
CA GLY A 89 17.86 -10.38 0.76
C GLY A 89 17.05 -11.42 1.54
N ARG A 90 15.81 -11.06 1.87
CA ARG A 90 14.85 -11.93 2.55
C ARG A 90 14.05 -12.74 1.53
N GLN A 91 14.15 -14.07 1.59
CA GLN A 91 13.45 -14.96 0.66
C GLN A 91 12.49 -15.89 1.40
N ARG A 92 11.20 -15.79 1.07
CA ARG A 92 10.17 -16.63 1.70
C ARG A 92 10.34 -18.09 1.30
N GLY A 93 10.28 -18.97 2.30
CA GLY A 93 10.56 -20.40 2.16
C GLY A 93 12.03 -20.80 2.32
N VAL A 94 12.96 -19.83 2.34
CA VAL A 94 14.40 -20.08 2.56
C VAL A 94 14.86 -19.48 3.89
N THR A 95 14.54 -18.21 4.15
CA THR A 95 14.85 -17.58 5.43
C THR A 95 13.86 -18.00 6.52
N PRO A 96 14.27 -18.08 7.80
CA PRO A 96 13.36 -18.40 8.90
C PRO A 96 12.14 -17.46 8.92
N SER A 97 10.95 -18.05 9.06
CA SER A 97 9.68 -17.33 9.05
C SER A 97 9.56 -16.42 10.27
N ARG A 98 9.06 -15.20 10.05
CA ARG A 98 8.65 -14.24 11.10
C ARG A 98 7.15 -14.34 11.43
N GLY A 99 6.48 -15.40 10.98
CA GLY A 99 5.03 -15.53 11.11
C GLY A 99 4.29 -14.62 10.13
N ASP A 100 3.17 -14.04 10.59
CA ASP A 100 2.24 -13.26 9.75
C ASP A 100 2.88 -12.02 9.10
N VAL A 101 4.01 -11.52 9.64
CA VAL A 101 4.79 -10.43 9.04
C VAL A 101 5.26 -10.79 7.62
N ASP A 102 5.59 -12.06 7.37
CA ASP A 102 6.04 -12.50 6.04
C ASP A 102 4.89 -12.73 5.06
N ASP A 103 3.63 -12.53 5.45
CA ASP A 103 2.50 -12.68 4.53
C ASP A 103 2.45 -11.54 3.49
N ALA A 104 3.13 -10.42 3.73
CA ALA A 104 3.34 -9.40 2.71
C ALA A 104 4.30 -9.86 1.59
N LEU A 105 5.14 -10.88 1.85
CA LEU A 105 6.20 -11.31 0.95
C LEU A 105 5.69 -12.39 -0.01
N GLY A 106 5.73 -12.11 -1.31
CA GLY A 106 5.31 -13.01 -2.39
C GLY A 106 6.43 -13.49 -3.31
N ASN A 107 7.69 -13.18 -2.95
CA ASN A 107 8.89 -13.32 -3.77
C ASN A 107 8.76 -12.57 -5.12
N PHE A 108 8.33 -11.32 -5.08
CA PHE A 108 8.01 -10.48 -6.26
C PHE A 108 8.70 -9.10 -6.24
N SER A 109 9.82 -8.99 -5.53
CA SER A 109 10.60 -7.76 -5.35
C SER A 109 9.80 -6.61 -4.73
N LEU A 110 9.13 -6.89 -3.60
CA LEU A 110 8.27 -5.94 -2.88
C LEU A 110 8.91 -4.54 -2.73
N THR A 111 10.09 -4.44 -2.11
CA THR A 111 10.77 -3.15 -1.90
C THR A 111 11.06 -2.41 -3.21
N LEU A 112 11.37 -3.11 -4.31
CA LEU A 112 11.56 -2.42 -5.60
C LEU A 112 10.29 -1.71 -6.02
N VAL A 113 9.15 -2.41 -6.03
CA VAL A 113 7.87 -1.84 -6.46
C VAL A 113 7.42 -0.70 -5.55
N ASP A 114 7.54 -0.88 -4.24
CA ASP A 114 7.11 0.08 -3.21
C ASP A 114 7.94 1.39 -3.24
N THR A 115 9.11 1.39 -3.89
CA THR A 115 10.01 2.56 -3.97
C THR A 115 9.98 3.29 -5.31
N LEU A 116 9.34 2.72 -6.35
CA LEU A 116 9.35 3.26 -7.71
C LEU A 116 8.84 4.70 -7.80
N ASP A 117 7.72 5.01 -7.14
CA ASP A 117 7.16 6.36 -7.19
C ASP A 117 7.98 7.38 -6.39
N THR A 118 8.61 6.95 -5.31
CA THR A 118 9.49 7.77 -4.48
C THR A 118 10.72 8.23 -5.26
N LEU A 119 11.26 7.39 -6.16
CA LEU A 119 12.32 7.82 -7.08
C LEU A 119 11.88 9.03 -7.93
N VAL A 120 10.62 9.07 -8.38
CA VAL A 120 10.08 10.21 -9.14
C VAL A 120 9.89 11.43 -8.25
N VAL A 121 9.38 11.26 -7.02
CA VAL A 121 9.24 12.35 -6.03
C VAL A 121 10.60 13.00 -5.73
N LEU A 122 11.65 12.19 -5.63
CA LEU A 122 13.02 12.63 -5.39
C LEU A 122 13.77 13.08 -6.65
N SER A 123 13.08 13.12 -7.80
CA SER A 123 13.64 13.52 -9.10
C SER A 123 14.77 12.63 -9.63
N GLU A 124 14.83 11.37 -9.18
CA GLU A 124 15.76 10.32 -9.63
C GLU A 124 15.23 9.62 -10.90
N PHE A 125 14.95 10.40 -11.95
CA PHE A 125 14.24 9.90 -13.14
C PHE A 125 15.00 8.84 -13.94
N ASP A 126 16.33 8.94 -14.00
CA ASP A 126 17.16 7.97 -14.73
C ASP A 126 17.16 6.61 -14.00
N GLU A 127 17.21 6.66 -12.67
CA GLU A 127 17.13 5.49 -11.81
C GLU A 127 15.72 4.89 -11.81
N PHE A 128 14.67 5.71 -11.80
CA PHE A 128 13.30 5.27 -11.99
C PHE A 128 13.12 4.49 -13.29
N GLU A 129 13.60 5.01 -14.43
CA GLU A 129 13.50 4.31 -15.70
C GLU A 129 14.24 2.96 -15.69
N ARG A 130 15.42 2.90 -15.05
CA ARG A 130 16.17 1.64 -14.86
C ARG A 130 15.39 0.66 -14.00
N ALA A 131 14.86 1.11 -12.87
CA ALA A 131 14.10 0.31 -11.92
C ALA A 131 12.81 -0.26 -12.54
N VAL A 132 12.09 0.53 -13.36
CA VAL A 132 10.90 0.05 -14.07
C VAL A 132 11.25 -1.07 -15.07
N LYS A 133 12.37 -0.97 -15.80
CA LYS A 133 12.83 -2.05 -16.69
C LYS A 133 13.09 -3.33 -15.90
N LEU A 134 13.82 -3.23 -14.79
CA LEU A 134 14.10 -4.36 -13.90
C LEU A 134 12.81 -5.00 -13.34
N ALA A 135 11.84 -4.18 -12.91
CA ALA A 135 10.56 -4.65 -12.42
C ALA A 135 9.81 -5.46 -13.49
N ILE A 136 9.76 -4.96 -14.72
CA ILE A 136 9.10 -5.65 -15.85
C ILE A 136 9.81 -6.97 -16.21
N GLU A 137 11.14 -7.01 -16.12
CA GLU A 137 11.95 -8.16 -16.51
C GLU A 137 11.97 -9.27 -15.44
N GLN A 138 11.99 -8.92 -14.16
CA GLN A 138 12.26 -9.87 -13.07
C GLN A 138 11.02 -10.31 -12.29
N ILE A 139 9.95 -9.49 -12.26
CA ILE A 139 8.80 -9.77 -11.40
C ILE A 139 7.83 -10.74 -12.07
N SER A 140 7.43 -11.76 -11.31
CA SER A 140 6.36 -12.69 -11.67
C SER A 140 5.44 -12.92 -10.47
N PHE A 141 4.13 -12.98 -10.72
CA PHE A 141 3.13 -13.28 -9.70
C PHE A 141 2.67 -14.74 -9.73
N ASP A 142 3.35 -15.62 -10.48
CA ASP A 142 3.05 -17.06 -10.53
C ASP A 142 3.80 -17.87 -9.47
N SER A 143 3.82 -17.37 -8.22
CA SER A 143 4.45 -18.06 -7.09
C SER A 143 3.43 -18.91 -6.31
N ASP A 144 3.81 -20.13 -5.93
CA ASP A 144 2.98 -21.00 -5.08
C ASP A 144 3.11 -20.60 -3.60
N LEU A 145 2.79 -19.34 -3.31
CA LEU A 145 2.87 -18.73 -1.98
C LEU A 145 1.51 -18.13 -1.60
N THR A 146 1.15 -18.29 -0.32
CA THR A 146 -0.03 -17.64 0.27
C THR A 146 0.36 -16.28 0.80
N VAL A 147 -0.24 -15.21 0.30
CA VAL A 147 0.03 -13.83 0.70
C VAL A 147 -1.18 -13.19 1.37
N SER A 148 -0.94 -12.11 2.11
CA SER A 148 -1.98 -11.22 2.64
C SER A 148 -2.60 -10.44 1.48
N VAL A 149 -3.93 -10.49 1.35
CA VAL A 149 -4.67 -9.75 0.32
C VAL A 149 -4.54 -8.25 0.54
N PHE A 150 -4.59 -7.82 1.80
CA PHE A 150 -4.47 -6.43 2.21
C PHE A 150 -3.08 -5.86 1.88
N GLU A 151 -2.01 -6.50 2.35
CA GLU A 151 -0.63 -6.03 2.14
C GLU A 151 -0.26 -6.03 0.65
N THR A 152 -0.66 -7.09 -0.07
CA THR A 152 -0.41 -7.18 -1.51
C THR A 152 -1.17 -6.08 -2.28
N ASN A 153 -2.38 -5.71 -1.84
CA ASN A 153 -3.13 -4.62 -2.45
C ASN A 153 -2.42 -3.28 -2.26
N ILE A 154 -2.17 -2.88 -1.01
CA ILE A 154 -1.68 -1.52 -0.72
C ILE A 154 -0.24 -1.30 -1.19
N ARG A 155 0.61 -2.33 -1.16
CA ARG A 155 2.03 -2.21 -1.54
C ARG A 155 2.25 -2.51 -3.02
N MET A 156 1.77 -3.66 -3.49
CA MET A 156 2.08 -4.10 -4.85
C MET A 156 1.11 -3.57 -5.89
N VAL A 157 -0.21 -3.74 -5.70
CA VAL A 157 -1.19 -3.20 -6.66
C VAL A 157 -1.13 -1.67 -6.66
N GLY A 158 -1.11 -1.06 -5.47
CA GLY A 158 -0.93 0.39 -5.30
C GLY A 158 0.39 0.89 -5.91
N GLY A 159 1.53 0.28 -5.57
CA GLY A 159 2.84 0.65 -6.10
C GLY A 159 2.94 0.54 -7.62
N LEU A 160 2.41 -0.53 -8.23
CA LEU A 160 2.39 -0.69 -9.69
C LEU A 160 1.51 0.34 -10.39
N ILE A 161 0.34 0.68 -9.82
CA ILE A 161 -0.54 1.73 -10.34
C ILE A 161 0.14 3.11 -10.22
N SER A 162 0.73 3.41 -9.07
CA SER A 162 1.48 4.65 -8.84
C SER A 162 2.62 4.78 -9.84
N ALA A 163 3.47 3.75 -9.96
CA ALA A 163 4.59 3.73 -10.90
C ALA A 163 4.14 3.80 -12.37
N HIS A 164 3.01 3.20 -12.73
CA HIS A 164 2.40 3.38 -14.06
C HIS A 164 2.08 4.86 -14.34
N LEU A 165 1.42 5.54 -13.40
CA LEU A 165 1.10 6.96 -13.56
C LEU A 165 2.36 7.83 -13.58
N MET A 166 3.35 7.54 -12.73
CA MET A 166 4.65 8.21 -12.77
C MET A 166 5.36 8.02 -14.11
N SER A 167 5.27 6.83 -14.71
CA SER A 167 5.82 6.56 -16.04
C SER A 167 5.18 7.46 -17.10
N LEU A 168 3.87 7.64 -17.06
CA LEU A 168 3.15 8.53 -17.97
C LEU A 168 3.47 10.01 -17.72
N LEU A 169 3.69 10.41 -16.47
CA LEU A 169 4.10 11.78 -16.11
C LEU A 169 5.52 12.09 -16.57
N VAL A 170 6.48 11.19 -16.32
CA VAL A 170 7.87 11.34 -16.75
C VAL A 170 7.95 11.37 -18.27
N LYS A 171 7.19 10.54 -18.98
CA LYS A 171 7.09 10.55 -20.45
C LYS A 171 6.58 11.87 -21.02
N GLN A 172 5.69 12.56 -20.30
CA GLN A 172 5.14 13.85 -20.74
C GLN A 172 6.08 15.04 -20.48
N ARG A 173 7.16 14.85 -19.71
CA ARG A 173 8.12 15.93 -19.47
C ARG A 173 8.98 16.13 -20.71
N GLU A 174 9.05 17.37 -21.18
CA GLU A 174 9.77 17.76 -22.40
C GLU A 174 11.29 17.86 -22.20
N ASP A 175 11.79 17.78 -20.96
CA ASP A 175 13.20 18.07 -20.64
C ASP A 175 14.15 16.99 -21.16
N LYS A 176 13.73 15.72 -21.13
CA LYS A 176 14.49 14.56 -21.62
C LYS A 176 13.50 13.49 -22.09
N GLN A 177 13.76 12.90 -23.27
CA GLN A 177 12.97 11.80 -23.87
C GLN A 177 13.04 10.49 -23.04
N ARG A 178 12.54 10.53 -21.81
CA ARG A 178 12.51 9.39 -20.88
C ARG A 178 11.21 8.63 -21.03
N MET A 179 11.25 7.33 -20.73
CA MET A 179 10.07 6.46 -20.76
C MET A 179 9.35 6.38 -22.13
N GLU A 180 9.99 6.75 -23.24
CA GLU A 180 9.36 6.69 -24.57
C GLU A 180 8.95 5.27 -24.98
N TRP A 181 9.77 4.29 -24.60
CA TRP A 181 9.52 2.86 -24.80
C TRP A 181 8.38 2.29 -23.95
N TYR A 182 7.94 3.02 -22.91
CA TYR A 182 6.91 2.54 -22.00
C TYR A 182 5.52 2.52 -22.67
N SER A 183 4.83 1.40 -22.50
CA SER A 183 3.54 1.05 -23.11
C SER A 183 2.68 0.24 -22.14
N ASP A 184 2.47 0.78 -20.93
CA ASP A 184 1.53 0.30 -19.91
C ASP A 184 1.85 -1.08 -19.31
N GLN A 185 3.12 -1.52 -19.37
CA GLN A 185 3.54 -2.81 -18.81
C GLN A 185 3.19 -2.93 -17.32
N LEU A 186 3.43 -1.88 -16.52
CA LEU A 186 3.11 -1.90 -15.08
C LEU A 186 1.61 -1.95 -14.81
N LEU A 187 0.77 -1.32 -15.64
CA LEU A 187 -0.69 -1.43 -15.53
C LEU A 187 -1.16 -2.87 -15.81
N LYS A 188 -0.55 -3.54 -16.79
CA LYS A 188 -0.83 -4.95 -17.07
C LYS A 188 -0.41 -5.85 -15.90
N MET A 189 0.73 -5.58 -15.29
CA MET A 189 1.19 -6.27 -14.08
C MET A 189 0.22 -6.05 -12.90
N ALA A 190 -0.22 -4.81 -12.66
CA ALA A 190 -1.22 -4.51 -11.62
C ALA A 190 -2.54 -5.25 -11.87
N THR A 191 -2.97 -5.33 -13.14
CA THR A 191 -4.17 -6.06 -13.55
C THR A 191 -4.03 -7.56 -13.30
N ASP A 192 -2.89 -8.18 -13.66
CA ASP A 192 -2.62 -9.61 -13.40
C ASP A 192 -2.66 -9.90 -11.90
N LEU A 193 -2.00 -9.07 -11.09
CA LEU A 193 -1.99 -9.25 -9.65
C LEU A 193 -3.39 -9.08 -9.04
N ALA A 194 -4.15 -8.06 -9.43
CA ALA A 194 -5.52 -7.86 -8.96
C ALA A 194 -6.45 -9.02 -9.37
N ASP A 195 -6.28 -9.58 -10.56
CA ASP A 195 -7.02 -10.77 -11.01
C ASP A 195 -6.71 -11.99 -10.14
N ARG A 196 -5.48 -12.15 -9.67
CA ARG A 196 -5.09 -13.20 -8.71
C ARG A 196 -5.68 -12.98 -7.33
N LEU A 197 -5.88 -11.72 -6.91
CA LEU A 197 -6.53 -11.37 -5.64
C LEU A 197 -8.06 -11.48 -5.70
N LEU A 198 -8.67 -11.33 -6.88
CA LEU A 198 -10.13 -11.31 -7.09
C LEU A 198 -10.90 -12.48 -6.45
N PRO A 199 -10.42 -13.73 -6.45
CA PRO A 199 -11.11 -14.84 -5.79
C PRO A 199 -11.27 -14.65 -4.28
N ALA A 200 -10.45 -13.82 -3.62
CA ALA A 200 -10.58 -13.54 -2.19
C ALA A 200 -11.90 -12.82 -1.86
N PHE A 201 -12.50 -12.09 -2.79
CA PHE A 201 -13.80 -11.42 -2.60
C PHE A 201 -15.01 -12.37 -2.72
N ASN A 202 -14.79 -13.67 -2.93
CA ASN A 202 -15.84 -14.66 -3.06
C ASN A 202 -16.30 -15.23 -1.70
N SER A 203 -16.54 -14.35 -0.74
CA SER A 203 -17.20 -14.63 0.54
C SER A 203 -18.69 -14.33 0.44
N THR A 204 -19.48 -14.79 1.42
CA THR A 204 -20.93 -14.49 1.45
C THR A 204 -21.21 -12.99 1.58
N SER A 205 -20.43 -12.27 2.40
CA SER A 205 -20.57 -10.82 2.56
C SER A 205 -20.05 -10.03 1.35
N GLY A 206 -19.07 -10.56 0.63
CA GLY A 206 -18.28 -9.85 -0.37
C GLY A 206 -17.05 -9.14 0.21
N VAL A 207 -16.84 -9.16 1.53
CA VAL A 207 -15.58 -8.74 2.18
C VAL A 207 -14.50 -9.77 1.88
N PRO A 208 -13.28 -9.38 1.47
CA PRO A 208 -12.27 -10.33 1.06
C PRO A 208 -11.76 -11.19 2.23
N TYR A 209 -11.48 -12.45 1.94
CA TYR A 209 -10.64 -13.30 2.80
C TYR A 209 -9.27 -12.63 3.01
N SER A 210 -8.70 -12.78 4.20
CA SER A 210 -7.43 -12.14 4.57
C SER A 210 -6.22 -12.63 3.76
N ARG A 211 -6.26 -13.87 3.27
CA ARG A 211 -5.15 -14.53 2.56
C ARG A 211 -5.57 -15.20 1.27
N ILE A 212 -4.66 -15.25 0.30
CA ILE A 212 -4.84 -15.94 -0.98
C ILE A 212 -3.52 -16.54 -1.49
N ASN A 213 -3.56 -17.67 -2.20
CA ASN A 213 -2.39 -18.20 -2.87
C ASN A 213 -2.27 -17.61 -4.28
N LEU A 214 -1.11 -17.03 -4.63
CA LEU A 214 -0.92 -16.29 -5.88
C LEU A 214 -1.03 -17.16 -7.15
N LYS A 215 -0.74 -18.45 -7.03
CA LYS A 215 -0.84 -19.42 -8.14
C LYS A 215 -2.15 -20.21 -8.16
N LYS A 216 -2.63 -20.62 -6.99
CA LYS A 216 -3.77 -21.54 -6.83
C LYS A 216 -5.06 -20.85 -6.41
N GLY A 217 -5.03 -19.54 -6.14
CA GLY A 217 -6.17 -18.76 -5.68
C GLY A 217 -6.61 -19.14 -4.26
N LEU A 218 -7.93 -19.11 -4.04
CA LEU A 218 -8.52 -19.31 -2.71
C LEU A 218 -8.67 -20.82 -2.38
N LEU A 219 -7.59 -21.40 -1.84
CA LEU A 219 -7.49 -22.81 -1.44
C LEU A 219 -8.53 -23.19 -0.35
N PRO A 220 -8.99 -24.46 -0.28
CA PRO A 220 -9.92 -24.91 0.76
C PRO A 220 -9.43 -24.68 2.20
N SER A 221 -8.12 -24.74 2.44
CA SER A 221 -7.53 -24.42 3.74
C SER A 221 -7.68 -22.94 4.11
N LEU A 222 -7.53 -22.04 3.15
CA LEU A 222 -7.70 -20.59 3.34
C LEU A 222 -9.18 -20.25 3.50
N LYS A 223 -10.08 -20.96 2.81
CA LYS A 223 -11.53 -20.78 2.99
C LYS A 223 -12.00 -21.06 4.41
N ARG A 224 -11.29 -21.88 5.19
CA ARG A 224 -11.58 -22.15 6.62
C ARG A 224 -11.12 -21.03 7.55
N GLN A 225 -10.24 -20.14 7.07
CA GLN A 225 -9.82 -18.94 7.80
C GLN A 225 -10.80 -17.82 7.46
N HIS A 226 -11.91 -17.79 8.21
CA HIS A 226 -13.01 -16.87 7.94
C HIS A 226 -12.78 -15.46 8.48
N ASP A 227 -11.73 -15.26 9.28
CA ASP A 227 -11.52 -14.01 9.99
C ASP A 227 -10.69 -13.04 9.15
N THR A 228 -11.13 -11.79 9.09
CA THR A 228 -10.41 -10.68 8.46
C THR A 228 -10.51 -9.43 9.33
N CYS A 229 -9.55 -8.52 9.22
CA CYS A 229 -9.63 -7.25 9.92
C CYS A 229 -10.46 -6.22 9.13
N THR A 230 -11.02 -5.22 9.82
CA THR A 230 -11.83 -4.15 9.20
C THR A 230 -11.02 -3.35 8.19
N ALA A 231 -9.77 -2.99 8.52
CA ALA A 231 -8.82 -2.40 7.59
C ALA A 231 -8.55 -3.35 6.40
N CYS A 232 -8.37 -4.64 6.65
CA CYS A 232 -8.02 -5.62 5.63
C CYS A 232 -9.08 -5.72 4.52
N GLY A 233 -10.35 -5.62 4.88
CA GLY A 233 -11.47 -5.62 3.93
C GLY A 233 -11.89 -4.23 3.43
N GLY A 234 -11.63 -3.18 4.23
CA GLY A 234 -11.99 -1.80 3.94
C GLY A 234 -10.98 -1.07 3.06
N THR A 235 -9.73 -1.47 3.09
CA THR A 235 -8.61 -0.71 2.52
C THR A 235 -8.26 -1.23 1.13
N MET A 236 -9.27 -1.28 0.25
CA MET A 236 -9.15 -1.79 -1.13
C MET A 236 -9.63 -0.80 -2.20
N ILE A 237 -10.50 0.16 -1.84
CA ILE A 237 -11.26 0.94 -2.83
C ILE A 237 -10.39 1.84 -3.70
N LEU A 238 -9.28 2.38 -3.18
CA LEU A 238 -8.48 3.36 -3.91
C LEU A 238 -7.75 2.72 -5.09
N GLU A 239 -7.07 1.61 -4.84
CA GLU A 239 -6.35 0.85 -5.86
C GLU A 239 -7.34 0.23 -6.86
N TRP A 240 -8.44 -0.35 -6.37
CA TRP A 240 -9.40 -1.06 -7.22
C TRP A 240 -10.25 -0.11 -8.07
N ALA A 241 -10.60 1.07 -7.56
CA ALA A 241 -11.27 2.09 -8.36
C ALA A 241 -10.32 2.69 -9.41
N ALA A 242 -9.08 3.02 -9.03
CA ALA A 242 -8.08 3.50 -9.98
C ALA A 242 -7.82 2.46 -11.09
N LEU A 243 -7.64 1.19 -10.73
CA LEU A 243 -7.45 0.10 -11.68
C LEU A 243 -8.65 -0.06 -12.61
N SER A 244 -9.89 0.06 -12.09
CA SER A 244 -11.09 -0.01 -12.92
C SER A 244 -11.14 1.09 -13.97
N ARG A 245 -10.79 2.32 -13.59
CA ARG A 245 -10.74 3.46 -14.53
C ARG A 245 -9.62 3.33 -15.55
N LEU A 246 -8.45 2.83 -15.15
CA LEU A 246 -7.28 2.69 -16.02
C LEU A 246 -7.40 1.50 -16.98
N SER A 247 -7.88 0.35 -16.50
CA SER A 247 -8.04 -0.87 -17.29
C SER A 247 -9.37 -0.93 -18.07
N GLY A 248 -10.36 -0.13 -17.68
CA GLY A 248 -11.72 -0.18 -18.23
C GLY A 248 -12.58 -1.34 -17.70
N ARG A 249 -12.10 -2.11 -16.71
CA ARG A 249 -12.83 -3.24 -16.11
C ARG A 249 -13.50 -2.82 -14.80
N PRO A 250 -14.84 -2.70 -14.73
CA PRO A 250 -15.53 -2.17 -13.54
C PRO A 250 -15.52 -3.11 -12.34
N ILE A 251 -15.26 -4.40 -12.56
CA ILE A 251 -15.34 -5.44 -11.53
C ILE A 251 -14.50 -5.14 -10.29
N TYR A 252 -13.37 -4.44 -10.42
CA TYR A 252 -12.54 -4.15 -9.26
C TYR A 252 -13.25 -3.16 -8.33
N GLU A 253 -13.66 -1.99 -8.82
CA GLU A 253 -14.37 -1.02 -7.98
C GLU A 253 -15.64 -1.60 -7.38
N GLU A 254 -16.42 -2.34 -8.18
CA GLU A 254 -17.66 -2.98 -7.72
C GLU A 254 -17.42 -3.88 -6.50
N LYS A 255 -16.35 -4.69 -6.54
CA LYS A 255 -15.99 -5.58 -5.42
C LYS A 255 -15.53 -4.81 -4.19
N ALA A 256 -14.63 -3.85 -4.36
CA ALA A 256 -14.09 -3.07 -3.24
C ALA A 256 -15.17 -2.18 -2.59
N ARG A 257 -16.03 -1.55 -3.40
CA ARG A 257 -17.16 -0.76 -2.92
C ARG A 257 -18.15 -1.61 -2.12
N LYS A 258 -18.53 -2.77 -2.66
CA LYS A 258 -19.42 -3.71 -1.96
C LYS A 258 -18.85 -4.12 -0.59
N ALA A 259 -17.55 -4.38 -0.50
CA ALA A 259 -16.90 -4.72 0.76
C ALA A 259 -16.97 -3.57 1.78
N MET A 260 -16.66 -2.33 1.36
CA MET A 260 -16.80 -1.15 2.22
C MET A 260 -18.26 -0.90 2.65
N ASP A 261 -19.22 -1.05 1.75
CA ASP A 261 -20.65 -0.86 2.05
C ASP A 261 -21.15 -1.89 3.06
N PHE A 262 -20.68 -3.15 2.94
CA PHE A 262 -20.98 -4.19 3.91
C PHE A 262 -20.41 -3.85 5.29
N LEU A 263 -19.12 -3.50 5.37
CA LEU A 263 -18.47 -3.11 6.64
C LEU A 263 -19.19 -1.93 7.30
N TRP A 264 -19.56 -0.92 6.49
CA TRP A 264 -20.40 0.17 6.94
C TRP A 264 -21.72 -0.38 7.51
N ALA A 265 -22.44 -1.25 6.82
CA ALA A 265 -23.69 -1.79 7.36
C ALA A 265 -23.53 -2.57 8.70
N GLN A 266 -22.33 -3.06 9.03
CA GLN A 266 -22.04 -3.80 10.28
C GLN A 266 -21.74 -2.94 11.52
N ARG A 267 -21.73 -1.61 11.40
CA ARG A 267 -21.54 -0.72 12.57
C ARG A 267 -22.54 -1.02 13.69
N HIS A 268 -22.07 -0.86 14.92
CA HIS A 268 -22.93 -0.88 16.10
C HIS A 268 -23.91 0.30 16.07
N ARG A 269 -25.22 0.02 16.18
CA ARG A 269 -26.29 1.02 15.99
C ARG A 269 -26.27 2.17 17.01
N GLY A 270 -25.72 1.94 18.20
CA GLY A 270 -25.70 2.94 19.27
C GLY A 270 -24.46 3.83 19.25
N SER A 271 -23.32 3.30 18.80
CA SER A 271 -22.04 4.01 18.84
C SER A 271 -21.54 4.40 17.46
N ASP A 272 -22.11 3.89 16.37
CA ASP A 272 -21.57 4.06 15.02
C ASP A 272 -20.08 3.65 14.91
N LEU A 273 -19.69 2.60 15.66
CA LEU A 273 -18.34 2.04 15.61
C LEU A 273 -18.34 0.61 15.02
N MET A 274 -17.22 0.23 14.43
CA MET A 274 -16.97 -1.11 13.88
C MET A 274 -16.04 -1.89 14.81
N GLY A 275 -16.20 -3.21 14.86
CA GLY A 275 -15.21 -4.08 15.50
C GLY A 275 -13.91 -4.15 14.68
N THR A 276 -12.86 -4.75 15.24
CA THR A 276 -11.56 -4.87 14.58
C THR A 276 -11.49 -6.08 13.64
N VAL A 277 -12.14 -7.19 14.00
CA VAL A 277 -12.07 -8.45 13.23
C VAL A 277 -13.47 -9.00 13.04
N LEU A 278 -13.82 -9.37 11.81
CA LEU A 278 -15.10 -9.99 11.44
C LEU A 278 -14.91 -11.32 10.73
N ASN A 279 -15.94 -12.16 10.82
CA ASN A 279 -16.09 -13.33 9.98
C ASN A 279 -16.63 -12.92 8.60
N VAL A 280 -15.89 -13.18 7.52
CA VAL A 280 -16.26 -12.76 6.16
C VAL A 280 -17.53 -13.42 5.61
N ASN A 281 -18.00 -14.53 6.22
CA ASN A 281 -19.18 -15.24 5.76
C ASN A 281 -20.42 -14.90 6.57
N SER A 282 -20.33 -14.88 7.90
CA SER A 282 -21.48 -14.52 8.74
C SER A 282 -21.66 -13.01 8.90
N GLY A 283 -20.57 -12.23 8.79
CA GLY A 283 -20.56 -10.81 9.10
C GLY A 283 -20.43 -10.50 10.59
N ASP A 284 -20.40 -11.52 11.45
CA ASP A 284 -20.29 -11.32 12.89
C ASP A 284 -18.91 -10.80 13.27
N TRP A 285 -18.88 -9.84 14.18
CA TRP A 285 -17.65 -9.37 14.80
C TRP A 285 -17.07 -10.46 15.71
N VAL A 286 -15.85 -10.90 15.39
CA VAL A 286 -15.05 -11.81 16.22
C VAL A 286 -14.35 -11.04 17.33
N ARG A 287 -13.89 -9.82 16.99
CA ARG A 287 -13.27 -8.88 17.92
C ARG A 287 -14.01 -7.55 17.88
N LEU A 288 -14.60 -7.20 19.02
CA LEU A 288 -15.54 -6.09 19.18
C LEU A 288 -14.86 -4.77 19.55
N GLU A 289 -13.59 -4.81 19.94
CA GLU A 289 -12.83 -3.60 20.22
C GLU A 289 -12.77 -2.70 18.99
N SER A 290 -12.93 -1.40 19.23
CA SER A 290 -12.90 -0.33 18.23
C SER A 290 -11.86 0.70 18.63
N GLY A 291 -11.22 1.30 17.64
CA GLY A 291 -10.27 2.38 17.83
C GLY A 291 -9.72 2.87 16.50
N ILE A 292 -8.72 3.74 16.58
CA ILE A 292 -7.98 4.28 15.42
C ILE A 292 -6.64 3.56 15.18
N GLY A 293 -6.43 2.43 15.85
CA GLY A 293 -5.21 1.64 15.77
C GLY A 293 -5.25 0.54 14.71
N ALA A 294 -4.21 -0.30 14.75
CA ALA A 294 -4.00 -1.39 13.81
C ALA A 294 -5.24 -2.29 13.66
N GLY A 295 -5.61 -2.57 12.41
CA GLY A 295 -6.74 -3.44 12.07
C GLY A 295 -8.05 -2.73 11.79
N ILE A 296 -8.14 -1.41 12.08
CA ILE A 296 -9.29 -0.56 11.71
C ILE A 296 -8.84 0.74 11.03
N ASP A 297 -7.78 1.38 11.54
CA ASP A 297 -7.18 2.63 11.06
C ASP A 297 -7.51 3.05 9.62
N SER A 298 -6.99 2.32 8.65
CA SER A 298 -7.01 2.65 7.22
C SER A 298 -8.39 2.50 6.58
N TYR A 299 -9.35 1.84 7.23
CA TYR A 299 -10.76 1.91 6.80
C TYR A 299 -11.22 3.38 6.85
N TYR A 300 -10.98 4.07 7.96
CA TYR A 300 -11.38 5.46 8.12
C TYR A 300 -10.63 6.38 7.16
N GLU A 301 -9.32 6.14 6.99
CA GLU A 301 -8.55 6.88 5.98
C GLU A 301 -9.15 6.73 4.58
N TYR A 302 -9.54 5.51 4.20
CA TYR A 302 -10.07 5.24 2.87
C TYR A 302 -11.46 5.84 2.67
N THR A 303 -12.25 6.08 3.71
CA THR A 303 -13.48 6.87 3.55
C THR A 303 -13.17 8.30 3.09
N LEU A 304 -12.26 9.01 3.74
CA LEU A 304 -11.90 10.36 3.29
C LEU A 304 -11.20 10.34 1.92
N LYS A 305 -10.22 9.45 1.75
CA LYS A 305 -9.42 9.38 0.52
C LYS A 305 -10.29 8.96 -0.68
N ALA A 306 -11.28 8.09 -0.50
CA ALA A 306 -12.19 7.70 -1.58
C ALA A 306 -13.11 8.84 -1.99
N TYR A 307 -13.57 9.68 -1.05
CA TYR A 307 -14.28 10.91 -1.39
C TYR A 307 -13.39 11.84 -2.23
N ILE A 308 -12.13 12.05 -1.83
CA ILE A 308 -11.20 12.92 -2.59
C ILE A 308 -10.96 12.37 -4.00
N LEU A 309 -10.80 11.05 -4.14
CA LEU A 309 -10.48 10.37 -5.39
C LEU A 309 -11.70 10.26 -6.34
N LEU A 310 -12.86 9.91 -5.80
CA LEU A 310 -14.06 9.53 -6.57
C LEU A 310 -15.13 10.62 -6.61
N GLY A 311 -15.08 11.59 -5.68
CA GLY A 311 -16.06 12.66 -5.55
C GLY A 311 -17.43 12.17 -5.07
N ASP A 312 -17.47 11.06 -4.35
CA ASP A 312 -18.71 10.41 -3.90
C ASP A 312 -19.00 10.77 -2.43
N ASP A 313 -20.08 11.54 -2.24
CA ASP A 313 -20.49 12.11 -0.95
C ASP A 313 -20.82 11.04 0.10
N ASP A 314 -21.15 9.81 -0.32
CA ASP A 314 -21.38 8.72 0.64
C ASP A 314 -20.12 8.48 1.46
N TYR A 315 -18.92 8.52 0.86
CA TYR A 315 -17.68 8.31 1.59
C TYR A 315 -17.36 9.47 2.56
N LEU A 316 -17.64 10.71 2.17
CA LEU A 316 -17.49 11.86 3.07
C LEU A 316 -18.46 11.78 4.25
N TYR A 317 -19.70 11.37 4.00
CA TYR A 317 -20.68 11.13 5.04
C TYR A 317 -20.18 10.08 6.04
N ARG A 318 -19.58 8.98 5.57
CA ARG A 318 -19.00 7.93 6.43
C ARG A 318 -17.89 8.48 7.31
N PHE A 319 -16.98 9.27 6.74
CA PHE A 319 -15.88 9.89 7.46
C PHE A 319 -16.37 10.82 8.56
N ASN A 320 -17.24 11.79 8.19
CA ASN A 320 -17.78 12.76 9.13
C ASN A 320 -18.60 12.11 10.25
N LYS A 321 -19.28 10.98 9.96
CA LYS A 321 -20.04 10.27 10.99
C LYS A 321 -19.16 9.71 12.10
N VAL A 322 -17.97 9.25 11.75
CA VAL A 322 -17.02 8.72 12.73
C VAL A 322 -16.29 9.83 13.48
N GLU A 323 -15.98 10.95 12.80
CA GLU A 323 -15.33 12.12 13.42
C GLU A 323 -16.16 12.74 14.56
N ASN A 324 -17.48 12.64 14.50
CA ASN A 324 -18.41 13.24 15.46
C ASN A 324 -18.74 12.34 16.68
N ILE A 325 -18.04 11.20 16.86
CA ILE A 325 -18.21 10.26 17.98
C ILE A 325 -17.22 10.59 19.10
#